data_AF-A0A2N9EJA4-F1
#
_entry.id   AF-A0A2N9EJA4-F1
#
_cell.length_a   1.000
_cell.length_b   1.000
_cell.length_c   1.000
_cell.angle_alpha   90.00
_cell.angle_beta   90.00
_cell.angle_gamma   90.00
#
_symmetry.space_group_name_H-M   'P 1'
#
loop_
_entity.id
_entity.type
_entity.pdbx_description
1 polymer ?
#
loop_
_entity_poly.entity_id
_entity_poly.type
_entity_poly.pdbx_seq_one_letter_code
_entity_poly.pdbx_strand_id
1 'polypeptide(L)'
;MADYIVQQAEQLNPVNDIYGGVIVNVEQPMDSKVYSTLLRASMSQWRQQEKRGIWIKLPIQHVNLVEATVKEGFRYHHAEKDYLMLVCWLPETPDTIPENASHRVGIGAFVMNSQREVLVVQEKNGAFKGQGVWKFPTGVANEGEDICTAAIREVKEETGIEAEFVEVLAFR
;
A
#
# COMPACT_ATOMS: atom_id res chain seq x y z
N MET A 1 -25.38 -37.29 -30.81
CA MET A 1 -26.22 -36.08 -30.93
C MET A 1 -25.94 -35.21 -29.72
N ALA A 2 -25.34 -34.06 -30.00
CA ALA A 2 -25.14 -32.89 -29.16
C ALA A 2 -24.31 -33.06 -27.87
N ASP A 3 -23.01 -32.85 -28.06
CA ASP A 3 -22.03 -32.31 -27.13
C ASP A 3 -22.60 -31.27 -26.16
N TYR A 4 -22.44 -31.52 -24.85
CA TYR A 4 -22.58 -30.50 -23.82
C TYR A 4 -21.19 -29.97 -23.47
N ILE A 5 -20.58 -29.25 -24.42
CA ILE A 5 -19.42 -28.41 -24.10
C ILE A 5 -19.98 -27.26 -23.27
N VAL A 6 -19.74 -27.32 -21.96
CA VAL A 6 -19.85 -26.16 -21.09
C VAL A 6 -18.95 -25.09 -21.69
N GLN A 7 -19.54 -24.04 -22.26
CA GLN A 7 -18.83 -22.81 -22.58
C GLN A 7 -18.17 -22.34 -21.28
N GLN A 8 -16.86 -22.58 -21.14
CA GLN A 8 -16.06 -21.84 -20.18
C GLN A 8 -16.17 -20.38 -20.59
N ALA A 9 -16.99 -19.63 -19.87
CA ALA A 9 -16.98 -18.18 -19.98
C ALA A 9 -15.53 -17.71 -19.80
N GLU A 10 -15.02 -16.88 -20.71
CA GLU A 10 -13.75 -16.21 -20.50
C GLU A 10 -13.82 -15.50 -19.14
N GLN A 11 -12.90 -15.83 -18.24
CA GLN A 11 -12.87 -15.35 -16.86
C GLN A 11 -11.56 -14.62 -16.62
N LEU A 12 -11.59 -13.68 -15.66
CA LEU A 12 -10.35 -13.15 -15.12
C LEU A 12 -9.65 -14.27 -14.35
N ASN A 13 -8.34 -14.44 -14.59
CA ASN A 13 -7.54 -15.46 -13.93
C ASN A 13 -7.36 -15.12 -12.44
N PRO A 14 -8.01 -15.85 -11.51
CA PRO A 14 -7.98 -15.53 -10.10
C PRO A 14 -6.94 -16.36 -9.34
N VAL A 15 -6.36 -15.78 -8.29
CA VAL A 15 -5.60 -16.49 -7.27
C VAL A 15 -6.40 -16.41 -5.97
N ASN A 16 -6.74 -17.55 -5.38
CA ASN A 16 -7.44 -17.59 -4.09
C ASN A 16 -6.49 -17.24 -2.95
N ASP A 17 -6.94 -16.42 -2.01
CA ASP A 17 -6.23 -16.22 -0.74
C ASP A 17 -6.68 -17.26 0.32
N ILE A 18 -6.02 -17.25 1.48
CA ILE A 18 -6.28 -18.18 2.59
C ILE A 18 -7.52 -17.82 3.42
N TYR A 19 -8.17 -16.68 3.15
CA TYR A 19 -9.31 -16.13 3.89
C TYR A 19 -10.63 -16.19 3.10
N GLY A 20 -10.63 -16.87 1.95
CA GLY A 20 -11.80 -17.02 1.08
C GLY A 20 -12.02 -15.84 0.13
N GLY A 21 -11.02 -14.97 -0.03
CA GLY A 21 -11.00 -13.92 -1.05
C GLY A 21 -10.31 -14.37 -2.35
N VAL A 22 -10.25 -13.43 -3.29
CA VAL A 22 -9.68 -13.61 -4.63
C VAL A 22 -8.81 -12.42 -4.98
N ILE A 23 -7.66 -12.67 -5.58
CA ILE A 23 -6.76 -11.66 -6.13
C ILE A 23 -6.66 -11.87 -7.65
N VAL A 24 -6.89 -10.81 -8.42
CA VAL A 24 -6.69 -10.78 -9.87
C VAL A 24 -5.56 -9.81 -10.20
N ASN A 25 -4.53 -10.33 -10.87
CA ASN A 25 -3.48 -9.52 -11.46
C ASN A 25 -3.78 -9.32 -12.95
N VAL A 26 -4.07 -8.07 -13.35
CA VAL A 26 -4.31 -7.77 -14.76
C VAL A 26 -2.98 -7.53 -15.45
N GLU A 27 -2.52 -8.53 -16.20
CA GLU A 27 -1.22 -8.47 -16.89
C GLU A 27 -1.37 -8.03 -18.34
N GLN A 28 -2.43 -8.49 -19.02
CA GLN A 28 -2.61 -8.29 -20.46
C GLN A 28 -3.45 -7.03 -20.74
N PRO A 29 -3.07 -6.22 -21.76
CA PRO A 29 -3.89 -5.10 -22.21
C PRO A 29 -5.26 -5.58 -22.70
N MET A 30 -6.30 -4.83 -22.36
CA MET A 30 -7.68 -5.15 -22.75
C MET A 30 -8.48 -3.88 -23.03
N ASP A 31 -9.46 -4.00 -23.93
CA ASP A 31 -10.49 -2.98 -24.08
C ASP A 31 -11.40 -2.96 -22.84
N SER A 32 -11.82 -1.77 -22.42
CA SER A 32 -12.57 -1.59 -21.17
C SER A 32 -13.96 -2.22 -21.21
N LYS A 33 -14.59 -2.34 -22.39
CA LYS A 33 -15.91 -2.99 -22.55
C LYS A 33 -15.80 -4.51 -22.46
N VAL A 34 -14.75 -5.07 -23.07
CA VAL A 34 -14.43 -6.50 -22.96
C VAL A 34 -14.16 -6.83 -21.49
N TYR A 35 -13.26 -6.08 -20.85
CA TYR A 35 -12.96 -6.24 -19.44
C TYR A 35 -14.19 -6.11 -18.54
N SER A 36 -15.06 -5.12 -18.75
CA SER A 36 -16.29 -4.96 -17.96
C SER A 36 -17.21 -6.20 -18.06
N THR A 37 -17.29 -6.81 -19.24
CA THR A 37 -18.08 -8.03 -19.44
C THR A 37 -17.48 -9.21 -18.67
N LEU A 38 -16.16 -9.39 -18.76
CA LEU A 38 -15.43 -10.44 -18.05
C LEU A 38 -15.51 -10.25 -16.52
N LEU A 39 -15.35 -9.02 -16.04
CA LEU A 39 -15.42 -8.69 -14.62
C LEU A 39 -16.82 -9.00 -14.07
N ARG A 40 -17.89 -8.61 -14.78
CA ARG A 40 -19.26 -8.90 -14.35
C ARG A 40 -19.56 -10.40 -14.28
N ALA A 41 -19.09 -11.16 -15.28
CA ALA A 41 -19.21 -12.61 -15.27
C ALA A 41 -18.45 -13.24 -14.08
N SER A 42 -17.20 -12.80 -13.87
CA SER A 42 -16.34 -13.27 -12.77
C SER A 42 -16.95 -12.94 -11.40
N MET A 43 -17.46 -11.72 -11.20
CA MET A 43 -18.14 -11.29 -9.97
C MET A 43 -19.38 -12.13 -9.67
N SER A 44 -20.16 -12.50 -10.69
CA SER A 44 -21.34 -13.35 -10.51
C SER A 44 -20.97 -14.75 -10.04
N GLN A 45 -19.89 -15.32 -10.58
CA GLN A 45 -19.37 -16.62 -10.18
C GLN A 45 -18.75 -16.58 -8.78
N TRP A 46 -17.95 -15.56 -8.45
CA TRP A 46 -17.36 -15.42 -7.11
C TRP A 46 -18.42 -15.27 -6.03
N ARG A 47 -19.56 -14.62 -6.32
CA ARG A 47 -20.73 -14.62 -5.42
C ARG A 47 -21.31 -16.01 -5.21
N GLN A 48 -21.47 -16.80 -6.28
CA GLN A 48 -21.96 -18.20 -6.18
C GLN A 48 -20.99 -19.11 -5.42
N GLN A 49 -19.70 -18.81 -5.49
CA GLN A 49 -18.64 -19.52 -4.75
C GLN A 49 -18.45 -18.99 -3.32
N GLU A 50 -19.31 -18.07 -2.87
CA GLU A 50 -19.27 -17.47 -1.53
C GLU A 50 -17.91 -16.81 -1.22
N LYS A 51 -17.25 -16.26 -2.25
CA LYS A 51 -16.02 -15.49 -2.06
C LYS A 51 -16.30 -14.20 -1.31
N ARG A 52 -15.29 -13.74 -0.57
CA ARG A 52 -15.42 -12.59 0.32
C ARG A 52 -14.82 -11.32 -0.29
N GLY A 53 -13.54 -11.04 -0.01
CA GLY A 53 -12.83 -9.89 -0.55
C GLY A 53 -12.27 -10.17 -1.94
N ILE A 54 -12.64 -9.35 -2.91
CA ILE A 54 -12.13 -9.41 -4.27
C ILE A 54 -11.15 -8.26 -4.48
N TRP A 55 -9.94 -8.60 -4.88
CA TRP A 55 -8.83 -7.67 -5.08
C TRP A 55 -8.45 -7.65 -6.55
N ILE A 56 -8.29 -6.46 -7.11
CA ILE A 56 -7.84 -6.26 -8.48
C ILE A 56 -6.62 -5.37 -8.47
N LYS A 57 -5.49 -5.93 -8.87
CA LYS A 57 -4.25 -5.21 -9.11
C LYS A 57 -4.20 -4.75 -10.56
N LEU A 58 -4.25 -3.43 -10.76
CA LEU A 58 -4.14 -2.80 -12.08
C LEU A 58 -2.79 -2.09 -12.20
N PRO A 59 -1.84 -2.64 -12.98
CA PRO A 59 -0.67 -1.89 -13.44
C PRO A 59 -1.05 -0.56 -14.08
N ILE A 60 -0.20 0.46 -13.94
CA ILE A 60 -0.44 1.82 -14.43
C ILE A 60 -0.73 1.88 -15.95
N GLN A 61 -0.21 0.93 -16.72
CA GLN A 61 -0.45 0.81 -18.16
C GLN A 61 -1.91 0.46 -18.49
N HIS A 62 -2.65 -0.13 -17.54
CA HIS A 62 -4.04 -0.56 -17.69
C HIS A 62 -5.03 0.42 -17.04
N VAL A 63 -4.65 1.70 -16.97
CA VAL A 63 -5.48 2.78 -16.39
C VAL A 63 -6.86 2.89 -17.03
N ASN A 64 -6.99 2.49 -18.30
CA ASN A 64 -8.25 2.45 -19.04
C ASN A 64 -9.30 1.50 -18.41
N LEU A 65 -8.89 0.59 -17.52
CA LEU A 65 -9.77 -0.38 -16.84
C LEU A 65 -10.26 0.10 -15.46
N VAL A 66 -9.71 1.21 -14.93
CA VAL A 66 -10.05 1.71 -13.59
C VAL A 66 -11.54 2.08 -13.50
N GLU A 67 -12.04 2.86 -14.46
CA GLU A 67 -13.44 3.29 -14.47
C GLU A 67 -14.40 2.09 -14.53
N ALA A 68 -14.10 1.10 -15.37
CA ALA A 68 -14.89 -0.11 -15.50
C ALA A 68 -14.91 -0.91 -14.18
N THR A 69 -13.78 -0.97 -13.47
CA THR A 69 -13.66 -1.67 -12.19
C THR A 69 -14.49 -0.98 -11.11
N VAL A 70 -14.39 0.35 -10.99
CA VAL A 70 -15.17 1.14 -10.01
C VAL A 70 -16.67 1.03 -10.25
N LYS A 71 -17.12 1.03 -11.52
CA LYS A 71 -18.54 0.87 -11.86
C LYS A 71 -19.14 -0.47 -11.42
N GLU A 72 -18.32 -1.52 -11.24
CA GLU A 72 -18.76 -2.82 -10.72
C GLU A 72 -18.71 -2.91 -9.18
N GLY A 73 -18.53 -1.76 -8.49
CA GLY A 73 -18.64 -1.67 -7.02
C GLY A 73 -17.30 -1.79 -6.28
N PHE A 74 -16.18 -1.69 -6.98
CA PHE A 74 -14.86 -1.65 -6.35
C PHE A 74 -14.52 -0.24 -5.85
N ARG A 75 -13.83 -0.18 -4.72
CA ARG A 75 -13.22 1.04 -4.18
C ARG A 75 -11.70 0.95 -4.24
N TYR A 76 -11.02 2.09 -4.20
CA TYR A 76 -9.57 2.11 -4.05
C TYR A 76 -9.18 1.63 -2.66
N HIS A 77 -8.12 0.83 -2.58
CA HIS A 77 -7.49 0.47 -1.32
C HIS A 77 -6.16 1.20 -1.18
N HIS A 78 -5.18 0.91 -2.04
CA HIS A 78 -3.89 1.58 -2.03
C HIS A 78 -3.34 1.70 -3.44
N ALA A 79 -2.30 2.52 -3.61
CA ALA A 79 -1.59 2.67 -4.86
C ALA A 79 -0.10 2.70 -4.59
N GLU A 80 0.64 2.03 -5.47
CA GLU A 80 2.09 2.18 -5.58
C GLU A 80 2.42 3.02 -6.81
N LYS A 81 3.71 3.29 -7.02
CA LYS A 81 4.18 4.05 -8.19
C LYS A 81 3.72 3.46 -9.52
N ASP A 82 3.56 2.14 -9.59
CA ASP A 82 3.34 1.38 -10.82
C ASP A 82 2.01 0.61 -10.88
N TYR A 83 1.20 0.63 -9.82
CA TYR A 83 -0.12 0.00 -9.84
C TYR A 83 -1.12 0.62 -8.86
N LEU A 84 -2.40 0.39 -9.14
CA LEU A 84 -3.53 0.67 -8.26
C LEU A 84 -4.14 -0.65 -7.77
N MET A 85 -4.35 -0.79 -6.47
CA MET A 85 -5.09 -1.89 -5.87
C MET A 85 -6.53 -1.45 -5.58
N LEU A 86 -7.50 -2.14 -6.18
CA LEU A 86 -8.91 -1.95 -5.92
C LEU A 86 -9.49 -3.16 -5.20
N VAL A 87 -10.53 -2.91 -4.40
CA VAL A 87 -11.14 -3.95 -3.59
C VAL A 87 -12.66 -3.86 -3.57
N CYS A 88 -13.33 -5.01 -3.51
CA CYS A 88 -14.78 -5.13 -3.32
C CYS A 88 -15.08 -6.22 -2.29
N TRP A 89 -15.92 -5.91 -1.31
CA TRP A 89 -16.44 -6.87 -0.34
C TRP A 89 -17.79 -7.39 -0.82
N LEU A 90 -17.88 -8.69 -1.12
CA LEU A 90 -19.11 -9.30 -1.64
C LEU A 90 -20.17 -9.61 -0.58
N PRO A 91 -19.84 -10.08 0.64
CA PRO A 91 -20.84 -10.45 1.63
C PRO A 91 -21.65 -9.26 2.15
N GLU A 92 -22.88 -9.51 2.59
CA GLU A 92 -23.69 -8.52 3.32
C GLU A 92 -23.22 -8.34 4.78
N THR A 93 -22.30 -9.18 5.26
CA THR A 93 -21.70 -9.06 6.58
C THR A 93 -20.81 -7.81 6.64
N PRO A 94 -20.50 -7.29 7.85
CA PRO A 94 -19.55 -6.20 8.00
C PRO A 94 -18.26 -6.45 7.21
N ASP A 95 -17.80 -5.42 6.51
CA ASP A 95 -16.57 -5.46 5.73
C ASP A 95 -15.38 -5.63 6.69
N THR A 96 -14.62 -6.72 6.51
CA THR A 96 -13.46 -7.03 7.35
C THR A 96 -12.14 -6.72 6.65
N ILE A 97 -12.18 -6.05 5.50
CA ILE A 97 -10.97 -5.63 4.80
C ILE A 97 -10.35 -4.48 5.60
N PRO A 98 -9.07 -4.59 6.00
CA PRO A 98 -8.39 -3.50 6.69
C PRO A 98 -8.39 -2.23 5.84
N GLU A 99 -8.48 -1.07 6.50
CA GLU A 99 -8.19 0.20 5.82
C GLU A 99 -6.72 0.26 5.40
N ASN A 100 -6.42 1.09 4.41
CA ASN A 100 -5.07 1.25 3.91
C ASN A 100 -4.13 1.95 4.90
N ALA A 101 -2.82 1.89 4.62
CA ALA A 101 -1.81 2.54 5.44
C ALA A 101 -2.10 4.05 5.58
N SER A 102 -2.49 4.46 6.78
CA SER A 102 -2.99 5.81 7.08
C SER A 102 -1.96 6.69 7.78
N HIS A 103 -0.90 6.11 8.32
CA HIS A 103 0.08 6.80 9.15
C HIS A 103 1.40 6.97 8.41
N ARG A 104 1.98 8.16 8.55
CA ARG A 104 3.38 8.42 8.21
C ARG A 104 4.21 8.24 9.48
N VAL A 105 5.14 7.30 9.46
CA VAL A 105 5.99 7.00 10.62
C VAL A 105 7.20 7.93 10.62
N GLY A 106 7.19 8.91 11.52
CA GLY A 106 8.32 9.80 11.76
C GLY A 106 9.21 9.30 12.89
N ILE A 107 10.50 9.63 12.81
CA ILE A 107 11.48 9.37 13.87
C ILE A 107 12.13 10.67 14.33
N GLY A 108 12.61 10.66 15.57
CA GLY A 108 13.50 11.69 16.12
C GLY A 108 14.63 11.00 16.88
N ALA A 109 15.87 11.37 16.59
CA ALA A 109 17.05 10.70 17.13
C ALA A 109 17.64 11.49 18.30
N PHE A 110 17.57 10.92 19.50
CA PHE A 110 18.28 11.46 20.66
C PHE A 110 19.67 10.84 20.73
N VAL A 111 20.68 11.57 20.25
CA VAL A 111 22.07 11.07 20.22
C VAL A 111 22.89 11.81 21.27
N MET A 112 23.48 11.07 22.19
CA MET A 112 24.26 11.62 23.31
C MET A 112 25.70 11.11 23.27
N ASN A 113 26.66 12.00 23.50
CA ASN A 113 28.07 11.62 23.63
C ASN A 113 28.46 11.26 25.09
N SER A 114 29.70 10.82 25.30
CA SER A 114 30.20 10.47 26.65
C SER A 114 30.26 11.63 27.64
N GLN A 115 30.18 12.88 27.16
CA GLN A 115 30.17 14.10 27.97
C GLN A 115 28.75 14.57 28.31
N ARG A 116 27.71 13.80 27.94
CA ARG A 116 26.29 14.14 28.10
C ARG A 116 25.83 15.35 27.27
N GLU A 117 26.52 15.64 26.18
CA GLU A 117 26.06 16.60 25.18
C GLU A 117 25.17 15.88 24.17
N VAL A 118 24.18 16.59 23.63
CA VAL A 118 23.19 16.05 22.70
C VAL A 118 23.39 16.62 21.31
N LEU A 119 23.35 15.76 20.29
CA LEU A 119 23.42 16.17 18.89
C LEU A 119 22.14 16.89 18.49
N VAL A 120 22.31 18.06 17.89
CA VAL A 120 21.22 18.89 17.39
C VAL A 120 21.57 19.45 16.01
N VAL A 121 20.53 19.72 15.22
CA VAL A 121 20.64 20.28 13.88
C VAL A 121 19.80 21.55 13.74
N GLN A 122 20.15 22.37 12.76
CA GLN A 122 19.32 23.47 12.27
C GLN A 122 18.98 23.24 10.81
N GLU A 123 17.70 23.38 10.47
CA GLU A 123 17.25 23.18 9.10
C GLU A 123 17.80 24.25 8.15
N LYS A 124 18.36 23.82 7.01
CA LYS A 124 18.81 24.73 5.94
C LYS A 124 17.65 25.25 5.09
N ASN A 125 16.50 24.57 5.10
CA ASN A 125 15.31 24.84 4.30
C ASN A 125 14.05 24.51 5.13
N GLY A 126 12.89 25.04 4.74
CA GLY A 126 11.63 24.80 5.46
C GLY A 126 11.29 25.93 6.43
N ALA A 127 10.32 25.68 7.31
CA ALA A 127 9.72 26.71 8.17
C ALA A 127 10.74 27.31 9.16
N PHE A 128 11.69 26.52 9.66
CA PHE A 128 12.65 26.96 10.69
C PHE A 128 13.96 27.52 10.13
N LYS A 129 14.09 27.66 8.80
CA LYS A 129 15.29 28.19 8.17
C LYS A 129 15.63 29.58 8.71
N GLY A 130 16.86 29.74 9.23
CA GLY A 130 17.37 31.02 9.72
C GLY A 130 16.74 31.50 11.02
N GLN A 131 15.90 30.69 11.68
CA GLN A 131 15.27 31.05 12.95
C GLN A 131 16.13 30.71 14.18
N GLY A 132 17.28 30.06 13.99
CA GLY A 132 18.16 29.66 15.09
C GLY A 132 17.60 28.54 15.97
N VAL A 133 16.56 27.84 15.52
CA VAL A 133 15.92 26.74 16.26
C VAL A 133 16.76 25.47 16.12
N TRP A 134 17.22 24.95 17.25
CA TRP A 134 17.91 23.67 17.34
C TRP A 134 16.91 22.56 17.66
N LYS A 135 16.95 21.48 16.89
CA LYS A 135 16.12 20.29 17.10
C LYS A 135 16.97 19.02 17.03
N PHE A 136 16.42 17.91 17.48
CA PHE A 136 17.03 16.60 17.22
C PHE A 136 17.02 16.31 15.72
N PRO A 137 17.96 15.49 15.21
CA PRO A 137 17.83 14.90 13.89
C PRO A 137 16.49 14.16 13.78
N THR A 138 15.80 14.37 12.67
CA THR A 138 14.44 13.84 12.46
C THR A 138 14.26 13.43 11.03
N GLY A 139 13.49 12.37 10.79
CA GLY A 139 13.09 12.01 9.45
C GLY A 139 11.94 11.04 9.43
N VAL A 140 11.77 10.34 8.31
CA VAL A 140 10.62 9.47 8.11
C VAL A 140 11.10 8.10 7.66
N ALA A 141 10.54 7.07 8.29
CA ALA A 141 10.80 5.70 7.89
C ALA A 141 10.20 5.46 6.50
N ASN A 142 10.99 4.88 5.62
CA ASN A 142 10.51 4.44 4.31
C ASN A 142 9.62 3.20 4.47
N GLU A 143 8.83 2.91 3.44
CA GLU A 143 8.05 1.66 3.41
C GLU A 143 8.98 0.44 3.50
N GLY A 144 8.66 -0.48 4.41
CA GLY A 144 9.47 -1.67 4.69
C GLY A 144 10.76 -1.40 5.48
N GLU A 145 11.02 -0.16 5.91
CA GLU A 145 12.20 0.20 6.70
C GLU A 145 11.91 0.09 8.22
N ASP A 146 12.79 -0.60 8.94
CA ASP A 146 12.70 -0.66 10.41
C ASP A 146 12.97 0.71 11.05
N ILE A 147 12.27 1.01 12.15
CA ILE A 147 12.37 2.28 12.87
C ILE A 147 13.82 2.55 13.33
N CYS A 148 14.54 1.53 13.79
CA CYS A 148 15.93 1.65 14.21
C CYS A 148 16.86 2.00 13.03
N THR A 149 16.66 1.37 11.88
CA THR A 149 17.41 1.62 10.65
C THR A 149 17.16 3.04 10.14
N ALA A 150 15.90 3.49 10.14
CA ALA A 150 15.54 4.86 9.80
C ALA A 150 16.23 5.88 10.73
N ALA A 151 16.23 5.64 12.04
CA ALA A 151 16.88 6.54 12.99
C ALA A 151 18.41 6.68 12.74
N ILE A 152 19.10 5.57 12.49
CA ILE A 152 20.54 5.57 12.18
C ILE A 152 20.81 6.28 10.84
N ARG A 153 20.02 5.96 9.81
CA ARG A 153 20.15 6.57 8.47
C ARG A 153 19.99 8.10 8.53
N GLU A 154 18.94 8.59 9.19
CA GLU A 154 18.64 10.03 9.25
C GLU A 154 19.73 10.81 10.00
N VAL A 155 20.28 10.26 11.10
CA VAL A 155 21.43 10.88 11.79
C VAL A 155 22.62 11.01 10.83
N LYS A 156 22.92 9.94 10.08
CA LYS A 156 24.03 9.93 9.13
C LYS A 156 23.80 10.89 7.96
N GLU A 157 22.60 10.94 7.41
CA GLU A 157 22.24 11.82 6.28
C GLU A 157 22.31 13.30 6.66
N GLU A 158 21.82 13.68 7.84
CA GLU A 158 21.79 15.07 8.28
C GLU A 158 23.13 15.57 8.83
N THR A 159 23.92 14.69 9.47
CA THR A 159 25.09 15.10 10.26
C THR A 159 26.41 14.44 9.85
N GLY A 160 26.36 13.34 9.09
CA GLY A 160 27.52 12.52 8.74
C GLY A 160 28.05 11.62 9.88
N ILE A 161 27.38 11.60 11.03
CA ILE A 161 27.79 10.81 12.20
C ILE A 161 27.22 9.40 12.11
N GLU A 162 28.06 8.40 12.38
CA GLU A 162 27.61 7.02 12.61
C GLU A 162 27.08 6.90 14.05
N ALA A 163 25.87 6.38 14.19
CA ALA A 163 25.22 6.16 15.48
C ALA A 163 24.76 4.71 15.60
N GLU A 164 24.63 4.24 16.84
CA GLU A 164 24.07 2.94 17.17
C GLU A 164 22.69 3.13 17.80
N PHE A 165 21.71 2.36 17.34
CA PHE A 165 20.39 2.35 17.96
C PHE A 165 20.45 1.63 19.31
N VAL A 166 19.90 2.24 20.35
CA VAL A 166 19.82 1.65 21.70
C VAL A 166 18.39 1.21 22.01
N GLU A 167 17.46 2.16 22.05
CA GLU A 167 16.07 1.89 22.45
C GLU A 167 15.10 2.96 21.94
N VAL A 168 13.80 2.63 21.97
CA VAL A 168 12.71 3.60 21.78
C VAL A 168 12.35 4.19 23.13
N LEU A 169 12.51 5.51 23.29
CA LEU A 169 12.13 6.20 24.52
C LEU A 169 10.62 6.50 24.60
N ALA A 170 10.00 6.85 23.47
CA ALA A 170 8.58 7.21 23.39
C ALA A 170 8.05 7.14 21.94
N PHE A 171 6.72 7.04 21.79
CA PHE A 171 5.98 7.17 20.53
C PHE A 171 4.64 7.88 20.79
N ARG A 172 4.03 8.46 19.74
CA ARG A 172 2.75 9.17 19.82
C ARG A 172 2.01 9.14 18.49
#